data_AF-A8DW95-F1
#
_entry.id   AF-A8DW95-F1
#
_cell.length_a   1.000
_cell.length_b   1.000
_cell.length_c   1.000
_cell.angle_alpha   90.00
_cell.angle_beta   90.00
_cell.angle_gamma   90.00
#
_symmetry.space_group_name_H-M   'P 1'
#
loop_
_entity.id
_entity.type
_entity.pdbx_description
1 polymer ?
#
loop_
_entity_poly.entity_id
_entity_poly.type
_entity_poly.pdbx_seq_one_letter_code
_entity_poly.pdbx_strand_id
1 'polypeptide(L)'
;SKVKVEAVMKIKTPYGMQFRWRLPGGMPFHIHLKDNLKVKNKKRWSQVMYMSYILDYKEGTMGSTDENTYILATDADVRFTYGDVQALLDLLMRD
;
A
#
# COMPACT_ATOMS: atom_id res chain seq x y z
N SER A 1 -8.68 -21.95 8.43
CA SER A 1 -9.35 -21.81 7.12
C SER A 1 -8.51 -20.89 6.24
N LYS A 2 -8.32 -21.19 4.95
CA LYS A 2 -7.61 -20.25 4.05
C LYS A 2 -8.55 -19.11 3.71
N VAL A 3 -8.15 -17.88 4.01
CA VAL A 3 -8.89 -16.67 3.63
C VAL A 3 -9.01 -16.62 2.11
N LYS A 4 -10.23 -16.53 1.58
CA LYS A 4 -10.48 -16.32 0.15
C LYS A 4 -10.45 -14.81 -0.12
N VAL A 5 -9.43 -14.35 -0.85
CA VAL A 5 -9.31 -12.96 -1.29
C VAL A 5 -9.88 -12.85 -2.70
N GLU A 6 -10.56 -11.74 -2.98
CA GLU A 6 -11.07 -11.44 -4.32
C GLU A 6 -9.94 -11.35 -5.37
N ALA A 7 -10.31 -11.45 -6.65
CA ALA A 7 -9.37 -11.31 -7.75
C ALA A 7 -8.68 -9.94 -7.71
N VAL A 8 -7.36 -9.93 -7.93
CA VAL A 8 -6.55 -8.71 -7.88
C VAL A 8 -6.86 -7.76 -9.04
N MET A 9 -7.07 -6.49 -8.73
CA MET A 9 -7.08 -5.43 -9.74
C MET A 9 -5.67 -4.85 -9.90
N LYS A 10 -5.17 -4.79 -11.15
CA LYS A 10 -3.84 -4.27 -11.48
C LYS A 10 -3.96 -2.93 -12.20
N ILE A 11 -3.28 -1.90 -11.70
CA ILE A 11 -3.36 -0.54 -12.22
C ILE A 11 -1.93 -0.01 -12.46
N LYS A 12 -1.68 0.57 -13.63
CA LYS A 12 -0.43 1.31 -13.88
C LYS A 12 -0.50 2.68 -13.19
N THR A 13 0.56 3.06 -12.50
CA THR A 13 0.70 4.38 -11.89
C THR A 13 1.83 5.16 -12.57
N PRO A 14 1.91 6.50 -12.45
CA PRO A 14 2.97 7.29 -13.07
C PRO A 14 4.38 6.77 -12.73
N TYR A 15 4.57 6.37 -11.47
CA TYR A 15 5.84 5.93 -10.90
C TYR A 15 5.92 4.41 -10.65
N GLY A 16 5.06 3.59 -11.25
CA GLY A 16 5.12 2.14 -11.12
C GLY A 16 3.78 1.44 -11.32
N MET A 17 3.38 0.60 -10.36
CA MET A 17 2.14 -0.16 -10.39
C MET A 17 1.46 -0.20 -9.03
N GLN A 18 0.14 -0.37 -9.05
CA GLN A 18 -0.68 -0.62 -7.87
C GLN A 18 -1.47 -1.92 -8.07
N PHE A 19 -1.50 -2.74 -7.03
CA PHE A 19 -2.36 -3.90 -6.92
C PHE A 19 -3.40 -3.63 -5.84
N ARG A 20 -4.67 -3.93 -6.12
CA ARG A 20 -5.77 -3.67 -5.20
C ARG A 20 -6.55 -4.94 -4.94
N TRP A 21 -6.93 -5.12 -3.68
CA TRP A 21 -7.81 -6.15 -3.19
C TRP A 21 -8.85 -5.55 -2.24
N ARG A 22 -9.94 -6.28 -2.02
CA ARG A 22 -10.75 -6.16 -0.81
C ARG A 22 -10.48 -7.37 0.06
N LEU A 23 -10.04 -7.11 1.28
CA LEU A 23 -9.91 -8.16 2.29
C LEU A 23 -11.30 -8.51 2.85
N PRO A 24 -11.48 -9.69 3.45
CA PRO A 24 -12.70 -10.01 4.19
C PRO A 24 -13.01 -8.92 5.21
N GLY A 25 -14.27 -8.55 5.35
CA GLY A 25 -14.68 -7.40 6.18
C GLY A 25 -14.70 -6.07 5.42
N GLY A 26 -14.37 -6.06 4.13
CA GLY A 26 -14.56 -4.90 3.24
C GLY A 26 -13.40 -3.91 3.23
N MET A 27 -12.34 -4.16 4.00
CA MET A 27 -11.14 -3.31 4.05
C MET A 27 -10.45 -3.24 2.67
N PRO A 28 -10.27 -2.04 2.09
CA PRO A 28 -9.43 -1.85 0.92
C PRO A 28 -7.97 -2.14 1.26
N PHE A 29 -7.31 -2.98 0.47
CA PHE A 29 -5.89 -3.31 0.64
C PHE A 29 -5.15 -3.05 -0.66
N HIS A 30 -4.14 -2.18 -0.61
CA HIS A 30 -3.38 -1.76 -1.78
C HIS A 30 -1.89 -2.04 -1.59
N ILE A 31 -1.25 -2.65 -2.60
CA ILE A 31 0.20 -2.76 -2.69
C ILE A 31 0.69 -1.84 -3.81
N HIS A 32 1.61 -0.95 -3.47
CA HIS A 32 2.24 -0.03 -4.42
C HIS A 32 3.67 -0.50 -4.71
N LEU A 33 3.93 -0.85 -5.97
CA LEU A 33 5.27 -1.15 -6.45
C LEU A 33 5.85 0.09 -7.14
N LYS A 34 6.99 0.56 -6.64
CA LYS A 34 7.71 1.70 -7.23
C LYS A 34 8.65 1.22 -8.34
N ASP A 35 8.69 1.97 -9.42
CA ASP A 35 9.65 1.78 -10.50
C ASP A 35 10.93 2.57 -10.18
N ASN A 36 12.01 1.85 -9.93
CA ASN A 36 13.33 2.40 -9.57
C ASN A 36 14.01 3.17 -10.72
N LEU A 37 13.47 3.10 -11.95
CA LEU A 37 13.91 3.94 -13.06
C LEU A 37 13.22 5.30 -13.07
N LYS A 38 12.04 5.41 -12.44
CA LYS A 38 11.23 6.64 -12.39
C LYS A 38 11.34 7.37 -11.05
N VAL A 39 11.73 6.66 -10.00
CA VAL A 39 11.94 7.20 -8.65
C VAL A 39 13.40 7.06 -8.28
N LYS A 40 14.03 8.15 -7.80
CA LYS A 40 15.44 8.10 -7.40
C LYS A 40 15.62 7.22 -6.17
N ASN A 41 16.45 6.17 -6.31
CA ASN A 41 16.79 5.26 -5.23
C ASN A 41 17.56 5.97 -4.11
N LYS A 42 17.36 5.51 -2.86
CA LYS A 42 18.11 5.92 -1.66
C LYS A 42 18.02 7.42 -1.31
N LYS A 43 17.02 8.15 -1.83
CA LYS A 43 16.78 9.56 -1.52
C LYS A 43 15.53 9.70 -0.65
N ARG A 44 15.67 10.26 0.55
CA ARG A 44 14.54 10.48 1.47
C ARG A 44 13.42 11.33 0.85
N TRP A 45 13.77 12.37 0.10
CA TRP A 45 12.77 13.23 -0.56
C TRP A 45 11.95 12.49 -1.63
N SER A 46 12.52 11.49 -2.32
CA SER A 46 11.75 10.71 -3.29
C SER A 46 10.82 9.71 -2.60
N GLN A 47 11.20 9.22 -1.41
CA GLN A 47 10.32 8.43 -0.55
C GLN A 47 9.14 9.27 -0.05
N VAL A 48 9.41 10.47 0.49
CA VAL A 48 8.37 11.41 0.97
C VAL A 48 7.43 11.82 -0.16
N MET A 49 7.97 12.17 -1.33
CA MET A 49 7.17 12.51 -2.51
C MET A 49 6.22 11.38 -2.90
N TYR A 50 6.69 10.13 -2.85
CA TYR A 50 5.84 9.00 -3.18
C TYR A 50 4.72 8.76 -2.15
N MET A 51 5.00 8.97 -0.86
CA MET A 51 3.94 8.86 0.17
C MET A 51 2.86 9.94 -0.05
N SER A 52 3.27 11.19 -0.32
CA SER A 52 2.34 12.26 -0.69
C SER A 52 1.48 11.87 -1.89
N TYR A 53 2.11 11.36 -2.97
CA TYR A 53 1.38 10.89 -4.15
C TYR A 53 0.32 9.83 -3.82
N ILE A 54 0.60 8.89 -2.89
CA ILE A 54 -0.39 7.88 -2.47
C ILE A 54 -1.58 8.55 -1.78
N LEU A 55 -1.31 9.47 -0.84
CA LEU A 55 -2.35 10.17 -0.06
C LEU A 55 -3.19 11.07 -0.97
N ASP A 56 -2.55 11.91 -1.78
CA ASP A 56 -3.21 12.80 -2.76
C ASP A 56 -4.07 12.00 -3.75
N TYR A 57 -3.57 10.84 -4.22
CA TYR A 57 -4.35 9.94 -5.08
C TYR A 57 -5.57 9.38 -4.35
N LYS A 58 -5.43 9.03 -3.07
CA LYS A 58 -6.52 8.47 -2.26
C LYS A 58 -7.59 9.52 -1.99
N GLU A 59 -7.21 10.74 -1.61
CA GLU A 59 -8.12 11.86 -1.41
C GLU A 59 -8.85 12.22 -2.71
N GLY A 60 -8.11 12.45 -3.80
CA GLY A 60 -8.67 12.89 -5.07
C GLY A 60 -9.47 11.82 -5.83
N THR A 61 -9.09 10.54 -5.74
CA THR A 61 -9.71 9.45 -6.53
C THR A 61 -10.75 8.67 -5.73
N MET A 62 -10.57 8.54 -4.42
CA MET A 62 -11.48 7.74 -3.57
C MET A 62 -12.39 8.59 -2.71
N GLY A 63 -12.20 9.91 -2.66
CA GLY A 63 -13.00 10.82 -1.84
C GLY A 63 -12.94 10.46 -0.35
N SER A 64 -11.91 9.72 0.07
CA SER A 64 -11.70 9.32 1.44
C SER A 64 -10.75 10.29 2.11
N THR A 65 -11.09 10.74 3.31
CA THR A 65 -10.15 11.45 4.18
C THR A 65 -8.97 10.53 4.54
N ASP A 66 -7.85 11.13 4.91
CA ASP A 66 -6.67 10.39 5.39
C ASP A 66 -6.92 9.74 6.77
N GLU A 67 -8.05 10.04 7.39
CA GLU A 67 -8.52 9.41 8.63
C GLU A 67 -8.58 7.89 8.45
N ASN A 68 -7.94 7.17 9.38
CA ASN A 68 -7.78 5.71 9.37
C ASN A 68 -7.02 5.17 8.13
N THR A 69 -6.09 5.94 7.59
CA THR A 69 -5.15 5.48 6.56
C THR A 69 -3.84 5.04 7.18
N TYR A 70 -3.47 3.79 6.93
CA TYR A 70 -2.22 3.23 7.44
C TYR A 70 -1.32 2.85 6.29
N ILE A 71 -0.05 3.27 6.35
CA ILE A 71 0.96 2.96 5.35
C ILE A 71 2.06 2.14 6.00
N LEU A 72 2.25 0.92 5.49
CA LEU A 72 3.43 0.11 5.78
C LEU A 72 4.41 0.24 4.62
N ALA A 73 5.64 0.65 4.91
CA ALA A 73 6.73 0.70 3.94
C ALA A 73 7.85 -0.26 4.35
N THR A 74 8.25 -1.13 3.44
CA THR A 74 9.34 -2.09 3.60
C THR A 74 10.30 -2.00 2.41
N ASP A 75 11.56 -2.35 2.62
CA ASP A 75 12.55 -2.39 1.53
C ASP A 75 12.31 -3.61 0.62
N ALA A 76 12.78 -3.53 -0.63
CA ALA A 76 12.53 -4.55 -1.64
C ALA A 76 13.26 -5.89 -1.39
N ASP A 77 14.26 -5.90 -0.51
CA ASP A 77 14.97 -7.09 -0.05
C ASP A 77 14.35 -7.75 1.19
N VAL A 78 13.31 -7.12 1.77
CA VAL A 78 12.53 -7.71 2.85
C VAL A 78 11.63 -8.81 2.30
N ARG A 79 11.75 -10.03 2.85
CA ARG A 79 10.80 -11.11 2.58
C ARG A 79 9.48 -10.80 3.26
N PHE A 80 8.52 -10.28 2.51
CA PHE A 80 7.17 -10.06 3.00
C PHE A 80 6.37 -11.38 3.00
N THR A 81 5.97 -11.81 4.18
CA THR A 81 5.20 -13.03 4.42
C THR A 81 3.81 -12.71 4.94
N TYR A 82 2.94 -13.72 5.04
CA TYR A 82 1.62 -13.53 5.62
C TYR A 82 1.69 -13.11 7.11
N GLY A 83 2.77 -13.47 7.83
CA GLY A 83 2.97 -13.08 9.22
C GLY A 83 3.15 -11.58 9.39
N ASP A 84 3.76 -10.91 8.40
CA ASP A 84 3.97 -9.46 8.40
C ASP A 84 2.64 -8.70 8.20
N VAL A 85 1.71 -9.26 7.42
CA VAL A 85 0.33 -8.74 7.30
C VAL A 85 -0.40 -8.89 8.63
N GLN A 86 -0.17 -9.99 9.33
CA GLN A 86 -0.82 -10.25 10.62
C GLN A 86 -0.32 -9.29 11.70
N ALA A 87 1.00 -9.04 11.77
CA ALA A 87 1.57 -8.03 12.66
C ALA A 87 1.04 -6.61 12.38
N LEU A 88 0.80 -6.29 11.09
CA LEU A 88 0.13 -5.04 10.72
C LEU A 88 -1.29 -4.98 11.27
N LEU A 89 -2.09 -6.02 11.06
CA LEU A 89 -3.47 -6.09 11.60
C LEU A 89 -3.49 -6.02 13.13
N ASP A 90 -2.55 -6.68 13.81
CA ASP A 90 -2.43 -6.63 15.27
C ASP A 90 -2.08 -5.22 15.77
N LEU A 91 -1.27 -4.46 15.02
CA LEU A 91 -0.99 -3.05 15.31
C LEU A 91 -2.24 -2.18 15.14
N LEU A 92 -3.00 -2.42 14.06
CA LEU A 92 -4.23 -1.71 13.74
C LEU A 92 -5.36 -1.93 14.75
N MET A 93 -5.36 -3.05 15.46
CA MET A 93 -6.38 -3.39 16.46
C MET A 93 -6.04 -2.90 17.87
N ARG A 94 -4.84 -2.35 18.10
CA ARG A 94 -4.40 -1.86 19.42
C ARG A 94 -4.75 -0.40 19.69
N ASP A 95 -5.02 0.37 18.64
CA ASP A 95 -5.49 1.75 18.67
C ASP A 95 -6.99 1.81 18.28
#